data_AF-A0A258N6F1-F1
#
_entry.id   AF-A0A258N6F1-F1
#
_cell.length_a   1.000
_cell.length_b   1.000
_cell.length_c   1.000
_cell.angle_alpha   90.00
_cell.angle_beta   90.00
_cell.angle_gamma   90.00
#
_symmetry.space_group_name_H-M   'P 1'
#
loop_
_entity.id
_entity.type
_entity.pdbx_description
1 polymer ?
#
loop_
_entity_poly.entity_id
_entity_poly.type
_entity_poly.pdbx_seq_one_letter_code
_entity_poly.pdbx_strand_id
1 'polypeptide(L)'
;MTVISILGVTGSVGRSTMKVLSEAPGRYRVEAVAGGRDPQALAQVARDLGARFAAIADLAKGAELADLLAGTGIASGAGPSAIIEAAQREANLVVAAISG
;
A
#
# COMPACT_ATOMS: atom_id res chain seq x y z
N MET A 1 10.85 -15.54 4.73
CA MET A 1 10.54 -14.32 3.95
C MET A 1 9.44 -13.58 4.68
N THR A 2 9.68 -12.33 5.05
CA THR A 2 8.75 -11.58 5.92
C THR A 2 7.72 -10.85 5.07
N VAL A 3 6.44 -11.10 5.32
CA VAL A 3 5.34 -10.42 4.65
C VAL A 3 4.97 -9.15 5.41
N ILE A 4 4.89 -8.02 4.72
CA ILE A 4 4.64 -6.71 5.36
C ILE A 4 3.44 -6.00 4.74
N SER A 5 2.61 -5.40 5.58
CA SER A 5 1.58 -4.44 5.19
C SER A 5 1.93 -3.05 5.70
N ILE A 6 1.83 -2.02 4.85
CA ILE A 6 2.21 -0.65 5.17
C ILE A 6 0.97 0.25 5.08
N LEU A 7 0.48 0.70 6.23
CA LEU A 7 -0.68 1.57 6.34
C LEU A 7 -0.22 3.02 6.47
N GLY A 8 -0.55 3.90 5.50
CA GLY A 8 -0.03 5.27 5.47
C GLY A 8 1.26 5.40 4.65
N VAL A 9 1.39 4.63 3.57
CA VAL A 9 2.61 4.55 2.75
C VAL A 9 2.99 5.88 2.07
N THR A 10 1.99 6.75 1.85
CA THR A 10 2.20 8.06 1.22
C THR A 10 2.78 9.11 2.19
N GLY A 11 2.82 8.81 3.49
CA GLY A 11 3.39 9.68 4.53
C GLY A 11 4.92 9.62 4.61
N SER A 12 5.51 10.46 5.47
CA SER A 12 6.97 10.51 5.71
C SER A 12 7.53 9.17 6.20
N VAL A 13 6.81 8.47 7.07
CA VAL A 13 7.19 7.15 7.60
C VAL A 13 7.14 6.10 6.50
N GLY A 14 6.11 6.12 5.65
CA GLY A 14 6.00 5.19 4.51
C GLY A 14 7.18 5.30 3.54
N ARG A 15 7.62 6.54 3.21
CA ARG A 15 8.80 6.77 2.37
C ARG A 15 10.09 6.23 2.99
N SER A 16 10.26 6.41 4.30
CA SER A 16 11.40 5.84 5.03
C SER A 16 11.35 4.30 5.03
N THR A 17 10.17 3.69 5.19
CA THR A 17 10.00 2.24 5.07
C THR A 17 10.38 1.74 3.69
N MET A 18 10.00 2.43 2.61
CA MET A 18 10.42 2.04 1.26
C MET A 18 11.94 2.02 1.10
N LYS A 19 12.64 3.02 1.64
CA LYS A 19 14.11 3.06 1.60
C LYS A 19 14.72 1.82 2.26
N VAL A 20 14.25 1.45 3.45
CA VAL A 20 14.71 0.24 4.15
C VAL A 20 14.41 -1.04 3.35
N LEU A 21 13.24 -1.13 2.72
CA LEU A 21 12.88 -2.28 1.89
C LEU A 21 13.78 -2.39 0.64
N SER A 22 14.14 -1.25 0.05
CA SER A 22 15.03 -1.20 -1.12
C SER A 22 16.47 -1.61 -0.81
N GLU A 23 16.94 -1.40 0.43
CA GLU A 23 18.28 -1.80 0.89
C GLU A 23 18.38 -3.30 1.23
N ALA A 24 17.25 -4.03 1.23
CA ALA A 24 17.19 -5.45 1.57
C ALA A 24 16.33 -6.28 0.58
N PRO A 25 16.69 -6.30 -0.72
CA PRO A 25 15.93 -7.01 -1.73
C PRO A 25 15.82 -8.51 -1.41
N GLY A 26 14.63 -9.09 -1.59
CA GLY A 26 14.35 -10.51 -1.37
C GLY A 26 14.10 -10.93 0.08
N ARG A 27 14.27 -10.04 1.08
CA ARG A 27 13.90 -10.33 2.48
C ARG A 27 12.42 -10.11 2.77
N TYR A 28 11.81 -9.17 2.06
CA TYR A 28 10.45 -8.70 2.32
C TYR A 28 9.55 -8.88 1.10
N ARG A 29 8.30 -9.21 1.35
CA ARG A 29 7.22 -9.20 0.35
C ARG A 29 6.12 -8.26 0.84
N VAL A 30 5.77 -7.26 0.05
CA VAL A 30 4.70 -6.32 0.41
C VAL A 30 3.36 -6.94 0.04
N GLU A 31 2.52 -7.20 1.03
CA GLU A 31 1.17 -7.76 0.81
C GLU A 31 0.17 -6.64 0.53
N ALA A 32 0.16 -5.60 1.36
CA ALA A 32 -0.73 -4.46 1.19
C ALA A 32 -0.02 -3.13 1.43
N VAL A 33 -0.45 -2.12 0.67
CA VAL A 33 -0.14 -0.71 0.94
C VAL A 33 -1.43 0.07 1.09
N ALA A 34 -1.46 1.05 2.01
CA ALA A 34 -2.58 1.96 2.13
C ALA A 34 -2.16 3.43 2.10
N GLY A 35 -2.94 4.27 1.42
CA GLY A 35 -2.71 5.70 1.27
C GLY A 35 -3.96 6.53 1.59
N GLY A 36 -3.78 7.84 1.77
CA GLY A 36 -4.86 8.75 2.15
C GLY A 36 -5.73 9.20 0.97
N ARG A 37 -5.23 10.19 0.22
CA ARG A 37 -5.99 10.95 -0.81
C ARG A 37 -5.29 11.08 -2.16
N ASP A 38 -4.08 10.53 -2.29
CA ASP A 38 -3.24 10.65 -3.48
C ASP A 38 -3.14 9.27 -4.18
N PRO A 39 -4.04 8.98 -5.14
CA PRO A 39 -4.05 7.69 -5.84
C PRO A 39 -2.82 7.52 -6.75
N GLN A 40 -2.26 8.59 -7.30
CA GLN A 40 -1.08 8.52 -8.17
C GLN A 40 0.15 8.11 -7.38
N ALA A 41 0.43 8.78 -6.26
CA ALA A 41 1.54 8.41 -5.39
C ALA A 41 1.36 6.98 -4.85
N LEU A 42 0.13 6.60 -4.47
CA LEU A 42 -0.15 5.25 -3.98
C LEU A 42 0.09 4.18 -5.06
N ALA A 43 -0.38 4.40 -6.28
CA ALA A 43 -0.20 3.45 -7.38
C ALA A 43 1.28 3.27 -7.74
N GLN A 44 2.04 4.37 -7.79
CA GLN A 44 3.48 4.31 -8.05
C GLN A 44 4.20 3.47 -6.98
N VAL A 45 3.91 3.75 -5.71
CA VAL A 45 4.50 3.00 -4.59
C VAL A 45 4.11 1.53 -4.62
N ALA A 46 2.84 1.21 -4.91
CA ALA A 46 2.37 -0.16 -4.99
C ALA A 46 3.12 -0.94 -6.08
N ARG A 47 3.39 -0.32 -7.23
CA ARG A 47 4.16 -0.90 -8.33
C ARG A 47 5.63 -1.08 -7.96
N ASP A 48 6.26 -0.06 -7.40
CA ASP A 48 7.69 -0.09 -7.04
C ASP A 48 8.00 -1.17 -5.99
N LEU A 49 7.06 -1.40 -5.08
CA LEU A 49 7.18 -2.41 -4.03
C LEU A 49 6.66 -3.81 -4.44
N GLY A 50 6.04 -3.93 -5.62
CA GLY A 50 5.37 -5.16 -6.05
C GLY A 50 4.26 -5.61 -5.07
N ALA A 51 3.50 -4.66 -4.53
CA ALA A 51 2.43 -4.93 -3.59
C ALA A 51 1.31 -5.77 -4.24
N ARG A 52 0.63 -6.61 -3.46
CA ARG A 52 -0.51 -7.39 -3.96
C ARG A 52 -1.85 -6.65 -3.85
N PHE A 53 -1.93 -5.70 -2.92
CA PHE A 53 -3.12 -4.90 -2.69
C PHE A 53 -2.79 -3.43 -2.38
N ALA A 54 -3.59 -2.51 -2.91
CA ALA A 54 -3.49 -1.08 -2.63
C ALA A 54 -4.84 -0.52 -2.17
N ALA A 55 -4.88 0.07 -0.97
CA ALA A 55 -6.07 0.67 -0.40
C ALA A 55 -5.96 2.18 -0.31
N ILE A 56 -6.95 2.91 -0.83
CA ILE A 56 -7.04 4.37 -0.65
C ILE A 56 -8.16 4.71 0.34
N ALA A 57 -7.87 5.57 1.31
CA ALA A 57 -8.87 5.97 2.31
C ALA A 57 -10.01 6.79 1.70
N ASP A 58 -9.71 7.59 0.66
CA ASP A 58 -10.69 8.39 -0.06
C ASP A 58 -11.52 7.53 -1.03
N LEU A 59 -12.80 7.33 -0.70
CA LEU A 59 -13.77 6.61 -1.52
C LEU A 59 -13.91 7.18 -2.94
N ALA A 60 -13.87 8.51 -3.09
CA ALA A 60 -14.04 9.16 -4.39
C ALA A 60 -12.86 8.92 -5.33
N LYS A 61 -11.70 8.52 -4.79
CA LYS A 61 -10.48 8.25 -5.54
C LYS A 61 -10.28 6.78 -5.90
N GLY A 62 -11.23 5.91 -5.54
CA GLY A 62 -11.14 4.48 -5.82
C GLY A 62 -11.07 4.13 -7.30
N ALA A 63 -11.89 4.77 -8.13
CA ALA A 63 -11.88 4.53 -9.58
C ALA A 63 -10.54 4.95 -10.20
N GLU A 64 -10.03 6.12 -9.82
CA GLU A 64 -8.73 6.62 -10.27
C GLU A 64 -7.59 5.67 -9.88
N LEU A 65 -7.59 5.15 -8.65
CA LEU A 65 -6.61 4.15 -8.21
C LEU A 65 -6.69 2.85 -9.02
N ALA A 66 -7.91 2.36 -9.27
CA ALA A 66 -8.12 1.13 -10.04
C ALA A 66 -7.61 1.28 -11.49
N ASP A 67 -7.91 2.41 -12.13
CA ASP A 67 -7.43 2.73 -13.48
C ASP A 67 -5.90 2.81 -13.51
N LEU A 68 -5.29 3.43 -12.50
CA LEU A 68 -3.83 3.50 -12.35
C LEU A 68 -3.20 2.14 -12.07
N LEU A 69 -3.93 1.14 -11.59
CA LEU A 69 -3.40 -0.21 -11.32
C LEU A 69 -3.83 -1.25 -12.36
N ALA A 70 -4.64 -0.85 -13.35
CA ALA A 70 -5.06 -1.72 -14.43
C ALA A 70 -3.86 -2.34 -15.16
N GLY A 71 -3.91 -3.66 -15.39
CA GLY A 71 -2.85 -4.41 -16.06
C GLY A 71 -1.63 -4.75 -15.19
N THR A 72 -1.54 -4.27 -13.95
CA THR A 72 -0.42 -4.57 -13.05
C THR A 72 -0.59 -5.88 -12.27
N GLY A 73 -1.83 -6.38 -12.15
CA GLY A 73 -2.18 -7.52 -11.30
C GLY A 73 -2.30 -7.18 -9.81
N ILE A 74 -2.14 -5.91 -9.44
CA ILE A 74 -2.31 -5.41 -8.07
C ILE A 74 -3.81 -5.14 -7.85
N ALA A 75 -4.40 -5.79 -6.84
CA ALA A 75 -5.78 -5.52 -6.45
C ALA A 75 -5.89 -4.16 -5.76
N SER A 76 -7.03 -3.48 -5.89
CA SER A 76 -7.23 -2.18 -5.27
C SER A 76 -8.61 -2.02 -4.63
N GLY A 77 -8.68 -1.27 -3.54
CA GLY A 77 -9.93 -0.92 -2.88
C GLY A 77 -9.93 0.53 -2.40
N ALA A 78 -11.13 1.06 -2.12
CA ALA A 78 -11.29 2.40 -1.59
C ALA A 78 -12.17 2.44 -0.34
N GLY A 79 -11.93 3.45 0.50
CA GLY A 79 -12.66 3.70 1.73
C GLY A 79 -12.24 2.87 2.93
N PRO A 80 -12.97 3.02 4.04
CA PRO A 80 -12.65 2.36 5.30
C PRO A 80 -12.59 0.82 5.19
N SER A 81 -13.46 0.22 4.38
CA SER A 81 -13.47 -1.23 4.14
C SER A 81 -12.18 -1.71 3.49
N ALA A 82 -11.64 -0.97 2.52
CA ALA A 82 -10.38 -1.31 1.87
C ALA A 82 -9.19 -1.13 2.81
N ILE A 83 -9.21 -0.11 3.68
CA ILE A 83 -8.17 0.04 4.71
C ILE A 83 -8.20 -1.15 5.68
N ILE A 84 -9.39 -1.57 6.11
CA ILE A 84 -9.56 -2.74 6.97
C ILE A 84 -9.08 -4.01 6.26
N GLU A 85 -9.42 -4.21 4.99
CA GLU A 85 -8.93 -5.33 4.19
C GLU A 85 -7.39 -5.32 4.15
N ALA A 86 -6.76 -4.18 3.81
CA ALA A 86 -5.31 -4.06 3.79
C ALA A 86 -4.65 -4.45 5.13
N ALA A 87 -5.31 -4.14 6.25
CA ALA A 87 -4.86 -4.51 7.59
C ALA A 87 -5.11 -5.99 7.95
N GLN A 88 -6.12 -6.62 7.34
CA GLN A 88 -6.51 -8.02 7.57
C GLN A 88 -5.77 -9.02 6.68
N ARG A 89 -5.19 -8.60 5.55
CA ARG A 89 -4.39 -9.48 4.70
C ARG A 89 -3.21 -10.07 5.47
N GLU A 90 -2.88 -11.32 5.18
CA GLU A 90 -1.84 -12.08 5.88
C GLU A 90 -0.47 -11.39 5.79
N ALA A 91 -0.12 -10.64 6.82
CA ALA A 91 1.18 -10.00 6.98
C ALA A 91 1.81 -10.42 8.32
N ASN A 92 3.12 -10.66 8.30
CA ASN A 92 3.92 -10.92 9.49
C ASN A 92 4.26 -9.63 10.25
N LEU A 93 4.17 -8.48 9.58
CA LEU A 93 4.47 -7.16 10.14
C LEU A 93 3.52 -6.12 9.56
N VAL A 94 2.93 -5.28 10.41
CA VAL A 94 2.12 -4.13 10.00
C VAL A 94 2.81 -2.85 10.44
N VAL A 95 3.09 -1.95 9.49
CA VAL A 95 3.59 -0.60 9.79
C VAL A 95 2.41 0.35 9.77
N ALA A 96 2.01 0.84 10.94
CA ALA A 96 0.97 1.85 11.09
C ALA A 96 1.59 3.25 11.09
N ALA A 97 1.50 3.92 9.94
CA ALA A 97 2.04 5.26 9.66
C ALA A 97 0.95 6.29 9.34
N ILE A 98 -0.32 5.95 9.54
CA ILE A 98 -1.45 6.87 9.37
C ILE A 98 -1.39 7.91 10.49
N SER A 99 -1.30 9.19 10.15
CA SER A 99 -1.48 10.27 11.14
C SER A 99 -2.96 10.38 11.50
N GLY A 100 -3.27 10.41 12.79
CA GLY A 100 -4.60 10.78 13.30
C GLY A 100 -4.92 12.25 13.08
#